data_AF-A0A5C9BEV6-F1
#
_entry.id   AF-A0A5C9BEV6-F1
#
_cell.length_a   1.000
_cell.length_b   1.000
_cell.length_c   1.000
_cell.angle_alpha   90.00
_cell.angle_beta   90.00
_cell.angle_gamma   90.00
#
_symmetry.space_group_name_H-M   'P 1'
#
loop_
_entity.id
_entity.type
_entity.pdbx_description
1 polymer ?
#
loop_
_entity_poly.entity_id
_entity_poly.type
_entity_poly.pdbx_seq_one_letter_code
_entity_poly.pdbx_strand_id
1 'polypeptide(L)'
;MNNDERQAARDSTKNESSRRGGFGPPGGGGPGGRGGPFGGGSEPTKPGPRVSPEDVSPSDAPLYDPQVLRTIFIDFENKDWEAELADFNNTDVEVPATLTVDGKKYPNVGIHFRGMSSYMMVPAGSKRSLNVSLDTVDSEQRLYGYKTLNLLNAHEDDSFLSSVLYSHIARQHIPAPKANFVKVVINGESWGVYANVQQFNKEFLAENYPSSKGTRWKVSGSPGGGGGLEYIGDNAEDYKRRYEIKNDSNKAWKALIKLCKTLNETPPEKLEAALEPMLDIDGLLWFLALDNALINCDGYWIRASDYSIYLDEKGKFHILPHDMNEAFRPAMGPGLGGPGGPGGGGPGRGG
;
A
#
# COMPACT_ATOMS: atom_id res chain seq x y z
N MET A 1 -5.94 -3.36 24.04
CA MET A 1 -6.54 -2.12 24.58
C MET A 1 -8.04 -2.31 24.64
N ASN A 2 -8.66 -2.12 25.80
CA ASN A 2 -10.12 -2.25 25.95
C ASN A 2 -10.85 -0.99 25.41
N ASN A 3 -12.18 -1.00 25.38
CA ASN A 3 -12.95 0.10 24.78
C ASN A 3 -12.76 1.44 25.52
N ASP A 4 -12.73 1.41 26.85
CA ASP A 4 -12.56 2.61 27.68
C ASP A 4 -11.19 3.27 27.48
N GLU A 5 -10.13 2.45 27.39
CA GLU A 5 -8.78 2.91 27.08
C GLU A 5 -8.72 3.59 25.71
N ARG A 6 -9.37 2.99 24.69
CA ARG A 6 -9.41 3.58 23.34
C ARG A 6 -10.20 4.87 23.31
N GLN A 7 -11.33 4.97 24.02
CA GLN A 7 -12.08 6.22 24.11
C GLN A 7 -11.24 7.33 24.73
N ALA A 8 -10.52 7.05 25.82
CA ALA A 8 -9.58 8.00 26.41
C ALA A 8 -8.45 8.41 25.45
N ALA A 9 -7.92 7.46 24.67
CA ALA A 9 -6.89 7.73 23.65
C ALA A 9 -7.44 8.60 22.50
N ARG A 10 -8.69 8.41 22.08
CA ARG A 10 -9.34 9.28 21.08
C ARG A 10 -9.46 10.71 21.61
N ASP A 11 -9.86 10.87 22.87
CA ASP A 11 -9.99 12.18 23.50
C ASP A 11 -8.63 12.88 23.63
N SER A 12 -7.55 12.14 23.92
CA SER A 12 -6.19 12.70 23.94
C SER A 12 -5.70 13.09 22.55
N THR A 13 -5.96 12.28 21.52
CA THR A 13 -5.53 12.55 20.14
C THR A 13 -6.22 13.82 19.60
N LYS A 14 -7.51 14.01 19.92
CA LYS A 14 -8.25 15.24 19.63
C LYS A 14 -7.65 16.47 20.34
N ASN A 15 -7.22 16.31 21.59
CA ASN A 15 -6.57 17.37 22.37
C ASN A 15 -5.12 17.68 21.94
N GLU A 16 -4.40 16.73 21.34
CA GLU A 16 -3.06 16.99 20.77
C GLU A 16 -3.15 17.69 19.41
N SER A 17 -4.13 17.32 18.59
CA SER A 17 -4.42 17.98 17.32
C SER A 17 -4.81 19.46 17.49
N SER A 18 -5.38 19.84 18.65
CA SER A 18 -5.68 21.23 19.00
C SER A 18 -4.48 22.00 19.58
N ARG A 19 -3.39 21.33 19.98
CA ARG A 19 -2.19 21.95 20.58
C ARG A 19 -1.00 22.05 19.62
N ARG A 20 -0.87 21.14 18.66
CA ARG A 20 0.01 21.36 17.50
C ARG A 20 -0.74 22.26 16.53
N GLY A 21 -0.20 23.44 16.25
CA GLY A 21 -0.66 24.31 15.16
C GLY A 21 -0.53 23.58 13.82
N GLY A 22 -1.49 22.70 13.52
CA GLY A 22 -1.69 22.06 12.24
C GLY A 22 -2.48 22.98 11.32
N PHE A 23 -2.30 22.78 10.01
CA PHE A 23 -3.16 23.34 8.98
C PHE A 23 -4.63 23.25 9.43
N GLY A 24 -5.29 24.41 9.48
CA GLY A 24 -6.57 24.59 10.12
C GLY A 24 -7.69 23.68 9.58
N PRO A 25 -8.81 23.57 10.31
CA PRO A 25 -9.93 22.73 9.93
C PRO A 25 -10.46 23.10 8.53
N PRO A 26 -11.06 22.16 7.77
CA PRO A 26 -11.81 22.51 6.58
C PRO A 26 -12.84 23.56 6.98
N GLY A 27 -12.68 24.77 6.45
CA GLY A 27 -13.54 25.90 6.77
C GLY A 27 -15.01 25.52 6.59
N GLY A 28 -15.80 25.79 7.62
CA GLY A 28 -17.25 25.74 7.53
C GLY A 28 -17.72 26.55 6.34
N GLY A 29 -18.53 25.92 5.50
CA GLY A 29 -19.10 26.52 4.30
C GLY A 29 -19.97 27.74 4.64
N GLY A 30 -19.42 28.92 4.39
CA GLY A 30 -20.19 30.12 4.08
C GLY A 30 -20.55 30.12 2.59
N PRO A 31 -21.75 30.58 2.20
CA PRO A 31 -22.30 30.36 0.87
C PRO A 31 -21.63 31.27 -0.16
N GLY A 32 -20.90 30.68 -1.13
CA GLY A 32 -20.47 31.45 -2.32
C GLY A 32 -19.16 31.06 -3.03
N GLY A 33 -18.46 29.98 -2.64
CA GLY A 33 -17.21 29.59 -3.31
C GLY A 33 -17.42 28.70 -4.53
N ARG A 34 -17.24 29.24 -5.74
CA ARG A 34 -17.19 28.49 -7.02
C ARG A 34 -16.17 27.36 -6.95
N GLY A 35 -16.62 26.15 -7.29
CA GLY A 35 -15.87 24.91 -7.25
C GLY A 35 -14.60 24.90 -8.10
N GLY A 36 -13.55 24.27 -7.56
CA GLY A 36 -12.39 23.84 -8.31
C GLY A 36 -12.70 22.59 -9.16
N PRO A 37 -11.76 22.16 -10.04
CA PRO A 37 -12.04 21.21 -11.12
C PRO A 37 -12.39 19.78 -10.69
N PHE A 38 -12.36 19.48 -9.40
CA PHE A 38 -12.56 18.14 -8.83
C PHE A 38 -13.81 18.04 -7.95
N GLY A 39 -14.70 19.03 -7.99
CA GLY A 39 -15.96 19.07 -7.25
C GLY A 39 -17.15 18.57 -8.06
N GLY A 40 -17.07 17.37 -8.64
CA GLY A 40 -18.27 16.67 -9.10
C GLY A 40 -19.01 16.16 -7.87
N GLY A 41 -20.25 16.58 -7.65
CA GLY A 41 -21.06 16.13 -6.53
C GLY A 41 -21.15 14.61 -6.50
N SER A 42 -20.44 13.98 -5.57
CA SER A 42 -20.56 12.54 -5.34
C SER A 42 -21.98 12.25 -4.88
N GLU A 43 -22.63 11.26 -5.51
CA GLU A 43 -23.89 10.75 -4.97
C GLU A 43 -23.67 10.30 -3.52
N PRO A 44 -24.62 10.56 -2.61
CA PRO A 44 -24.52 10.06 -1.25
C PRO A 44 -24.36 8.54 -1.28
N THR A 45 -23.37 8.05 -0.51
CA THR A 45 -23.09 6.62 -0.45
C THR A 45 -24.30 5.87 0.09
N LYS A 46 -24.60 4.73 -0.54
CA LYS A 46 -25.67 3.84 -0.12
C LYS A 46 -25.06 2.63 0.57
N PRO A 47 -25.59 2.21 1.73
CA PRO A 47 -25.17 0.99 2.38
C PRO A 47 -25.21 -0.20 1.42
N GLY A 48 -24.19 -1.06 1.52
CA GLY A 48 -24.17 -2.30 0.76
C GLY A 48 -25.27 -3.28 1.19
N PRO A 49 -25.53 -4.33 0.40
CA PRO A 49 -26.44 -5.39 0.82
C PRO A 49 -25.94 -6.03 2.12
N ARG A 50 -26.89 -6.45 2.97
CA ARG A 50 -26.58 -7.24 4.16
C ARG A 50 -26.11 -8.63 3.75
N VAL A 51 -25.08 -9.14 4.42
CA VAL A 51 -24.50 -10.47 4.20
C VAL A 51 -24.10 -11.03 5.56
N SER A 52 -24.48 -12.26 5.87
CA SER A 52 -24.05 -12.97 7.06
C SER A 52 -23.07 -14.12 6.72
N PRO A 53 -22.29 -14.62 7.69
CA PRO A 53 -21.42 -15.77 7.48
C PRO A 53 -22.16 -17.03 7.02
N GLU A 54 -23.45 -17.17 7.34
CA GLU A 54 -24.26 -18.31 6.93
C GLU A 54 -24.67 -18.25 5.45
N ASP A 55 -24.62 -17.06 4.83
CA ASP A 55 -24.97 -16.85 3.42
C ASP A 55 -23.85 -17.27 2.45
N VAL A 56 -22.66 -17.62 2.94
CA VAL A 56 -21.48 -17.92 2.12
C VAL A 56 -20.94 -19.31 2.39
N SER A 57 -20.50 -19.99 1.32
CA SER A 57 -19.85 -21.30 1.44
C SER A 57 -18.35 -21.15 1.75
N PRO A 58 -17.82 -21.84 2.77
CA PRO A 58 -16.38 -21.91 3.03
C PRO A 58 -15.61 -22.56 1.86
N SER A 59 -14.29 -22.34 1.81
CA SER A 59 -13.38 -22.88 0.80
C SER A 59 -12.00 -23.24 1.39
N ASP A 60 -11.61 -24.50 1.25
CA ASP A 60 -10.29 -24.98 1.67
C ASP A 60 -9.13 -24.56 0.74
N ALA A 61 -9.41 -23.76 -0.30
CA ALA A 61 -8.39 -23.26 -1.21
C ALA A 61 -7.35 -22.37 -0.50
N PRO A 62 -6.11 -22.26 -1.00
CA PRO A 62 -5.13 -21.31 -0.48
C PRO A 62 -5.67 -19.87 -0.43
N LEU A 63 -5.22 -19.07 0.55
CA LEU A 63 -5.74 -17.70 0.76
C LEU A 63 -5.68 -16.82 -0.49
N TYR A 64 -4.60 -16.93 -1.26
CA TYR A 64 -4.35 -16.15 -2.48
C TYR A 64 -4.68 -16.91 -3.77
N ASP A 65 -5.54 -17.93 -3.71
CA ASP A 65 -6.06 -18.56 -4.92
C ASP A 65 -6.89 -17.53 -5.73
N PRO A 66 -6.52 -17.22 -6.99
CA PRO A 66 -7.24 -16.25 -7.79
C PRO A 66 -8.60 -16.75 -8.30
N GLN A 67 -8.91 -18.05 -8.20
CA GLN A 67 -10.18 -18.63 -8.64
C GLN A 67 -11.27 -18.58 -7.55
N VAL A 68 -10.93 -18.18 -6.32
CA VAL A 68 -11.85 -18.14 -5.20
C VAL A 68 -12.09 -16.70 -4.74
N LEU A 69 -13.33 -16.23 -4.89
CA LEU A 69 -13.78 -14.97 -4.29
C LEU A 69 -14.18 -15.21 -2.83
N ARG A 70 -13.19 -15.20 -1.94
CA ARG A 70 -13.37 -15.43 -0.50
C ARG A 70 -14.08 -14.24 0.15
N THR A 71 -14.99 -14.50 1.09
CA THR A 71 -15.63 -13.43 1.88
C THR A 71 -14.96 -13.30 3.24
N ILE A 72 -14.56 -12.08 3.59
CA ILE A 72 -13.96 -11.71 4.86
C ILE A 72 -14.98 -10.85 5.63
N PHE A 73 -15.39 -11.32 6.79
CA PHE A 73 -16.25 -10.56 7.70
C PHE A 73 -15.39 -9.91 8.78
N ILE A 74 -15.60 -8.62 9.01
CA ILE A 74 -14.95 -7.82 10.04
C ILE A 74 -16.05 -7.28 10.96
N ASP A 75 -16.11 -7.78 12.17
CA ASP A 75 -17.09 -7.37 13.17
C ASP A 75 -16.41 -6.53 14.24
N PHE A 76 -16.69 -5.23 14.22
CA PHE A 76 -16.29 -4.30 15.26
C PHE A 76 -17.30 -4.29 16.40
N GLU A 77 -16.81 -4.19 17.63
CA GLU A 77 -17.67 -4.00 18.80
C GLU A 77 -18.40 -2.64 18.75
N ASN A 78 -17.70 -1.63 18.23
CA ASN A 78 -18.17 -0.25 18.26
C ASN A 78 -18.90 0.14 16.97
N LYS A 79 -20.01 0.88 17.09
CA LYS A 79 -20.82 1.32 15.94
C LYS A 79 -20.16 2.46 15.17
N ASP A 80 -19.34 3.29 15.81
CA ASP A 80 -18.58 4.36 15.16
C ASP A 80 -17.15 3.93 14.77
N TRP A 81 -16.95 2.63 14.50
CA TRP A 81 -15.67 2.03 14.09
C TRP A 81 -14.93 2.82 13.02
N GLU A 82 -15.65 3.41 12.05
CA GLU A 82 -15.03 4.15 10.94
C GLU A 82 -14.37 5.45 11.45
N ALA A 83 -15.03 6.15 12.37
CA ALA A 83 -14.49 7.36 13.00
C ALA A 83 -13.34 7.00 13.95
N GLU A 84 -13.44 5.87 14.65
CA GLU A 84 -12.36 5.36 15.51
C GLU A 84 -11.10 5.01 14.68
N LEU A 85 -11.25 4.32 13.55
CA LEU A 85 -10.14 4.07 12.61
C LEU A 85 -9.55 5.39 12.07
N ALA A 86 -10.38 6.38 11.76
CA ALA A 86 -9.93 7.68 11.27
C ALA A 86 -9.15 8.46 12.33
N ASP A 87 -9.60 8.44 13.59
CA ASP A 87 -8.91 9.08 14.72
C ASP A 87 -7.50 8.47 14.91
N PHE A 88 -7.33 7.18 14.67
CA PHE A 88 -6.07 6.46 14.85
C PHE A 88 -5.19 6.31 13.59
N ASN A 89 -5.63 6.77 12.41
CA ASN A 89 -4.95 6.55 11.14
C ASN A 89 -3.47 7.00 11.09
N ASN A 90 -3.11 8.02 11.89
CA ASN A 90 -1.73 8.54 11.97
C ASN A 90 -0.99 8.08 13.24
N THR A 91 -1.42 6.97 13.83
CA THR A 91 -0.85 6.38 15.06
C THR A 91 -0.59 4.89 14.85
N ASP A 92 0.18 4.29 15.76
CA ASP A 92 0.41 2.84 15.79
C ASP A 92 -0.73 2.05 16.47
N VAL A 93 -1.86 2.70 16.75
CA VAL A 93 -3.03 2.06 17.39
C VAL A 93 -3.88 1.38 16.33
N GLU A 94 -4.01 0.06 16.44
CA GLU A 94 -4.95 -0.73 15.65
C GLU A 94 -6.28 -0.89 16.38
N VAL A 95 -7.40 -0.78 15.65
CA VAL A 95 -8.74 -0.93 16.21
C VAL A 95 -9.11 -2.42 16.22
N PRO A 96 -9.42 -3.00 17.40
CA PRO A 96 -9.71 -4.42 17.49
C PRO A 96 -11.05 -4.78 16.83
N ALA A 97 -11.07 -5.91 16.14
CA ALA A 97 -12.26 -6.52 15.56
C ALA A 97 -12.21 -8.05 15.71
N THR A 98 -13.33 -8.71 15.41
CA THR A 98 -13.36 -10.15 15.13
C THR A 98 -13.36 -10.34 13.61
N LEU A 99 -12.41 -11.11 13.10
CA LEU A 99 -12.42 -11.55 11.70
C LEU A 99 -13.14 -12.90 11.61
N THR A 100 -14.06 -13.06 10.67
CA THR A 100 -14.57 -14.38 10.28
C THR A 100 -14.23 -14.64 8.82
N VAL A 101 -13.57 -15.76 8.56
CA VAL A 101 -13.25 -16.22 7.20
C VAL A 101 -13.54 -17.70 7.17
N ASP A 102 -14.34 -18.16 6.20
CA ASP A 102 -14.61 -19.59 6.01
C ASP A 102 -15.20 -20.31 7.20
N GLY A 103 -16.09 -19.63 7.91
CA GLY A 103 -16.70 -20.15 9.14
C GLY A 103 -15.74 -20.17 10.35
N LYS A 104 -14.46 -19.83 10.18
CA LYS A 104 -13.50 -19.71 11.28
C LYS A 104 -13.41 -18.28 11.80
N LYS A 105 -13.50 -18.13 13.11
CA LYS A 105 -13.37 -16.86 13.82
C LYS A 105 -11.96 -16.64 14.32
N TYR A 106 -11.51 -15.39 14.23
CA TYR A 106 -10.23 -14.88 14.70
C TYR A 106 -10.52 -13.64 15.55
N PRO A 107 -10.57 -13.77 16.89
CA PRO A 107 -10.84 -12.63 17.76
C PRO A 107 -9.63 -11.70 17.84
N ASN A 108 -9.89 -10.46 18.26
CA ASN A 108 -8.88 -9.45 18.60
C ASN A 108 -7.83 -9.20 17.50
N VAL A 109 -8.26 -9.22 16.23
CA VAL A 109 -7.42 -8.77 15.12
C VAL A 109 -7.36 -7.24 15.15
N GLY A 110 -6.24 -6.66 14.76
CA GLY A 110 -6.11 -5.22 14.58
C GLY A 110 -6.53 -4.80 13.17
N ILE A 111 -7.33 -3.74 13.07
CA ILE A 111 -7.71 -3.12 11.81
C ILE A 111 -7.17 -1.68 11.80
N HIS A 112 -6.63 -1.26 10.66
CA HIS A 112 -6.11 0.09 10.48
C HIS A 112 -6.40 0.59 9.06
N PHE A 113 -6.72 1.88 8.91
CA PHE A 113 -6.84 2.48 7.58
C PHE A 113 -5.46 2.61 6.94
N ARG A 114 -5.38 2.37 5.63
CA ARG A 114 -4.08 2.43 4.95
C ARG A 114 -4.13 3.18 3.62
N GLY A 115 -2.93 3.53 3.18
CA GLY A 115 -2.69 4.28 1.96
C GLY A 115 -2.65 5.78 2.22
N MET A 116 -2.14 6.52 1.23
CA MET A 116 -2.01 7.98 1.30
C MET A 116 -3.13 8.62 0.47
N SER A 117 -3.01 8.63 -0.86
CA SER A 117 -4.04 9.17 -1.76
C SER A 117 -5.37 8.43 -1.62
N SER A 118 -5.35 7.09 -1.56
CA SER A 118 -6.55 6.25 -1.41
C SER A 118 -7.31 6.47 -0.10
N TYR A 119 -6.69 7.08 0.91
CA TYR A 119 -7.33 7.49 2.16
C TYR A 119 -7.80 8.94 2.10
N MET A 120 -6.93 9.85 1.63
CA MET A 120 -7.20 11.29 1.58
C MET A 120 -8.27 11.68 0.57
N MET A 121 -8.35 10.97 -0.56
CA MET A 121 -9.29 11.27 -1.65
C MET A 121 -10.61 10.52 -1.53
N VAL A 122 -10.66 9.44 -0.74
CA VAL A 122 -11.89 8.67 -0.50
C VAL A 122 -12.56 9.18 0.78
N PRO A 123 -13.79 9.73 0.70
CA PRO A 123 -14.46 10.29 1.86
C PRO A 123 -14.88 9.20 2.86
N ALA A 124 -15.23 9.62 4.08
CA ALA A 124 -15.85 8.71 5.05
C ALA A 124 -17.21 8.21 4.53
N GLY A 125 -17.60 7.01 4.92
CA GLY A 125 -18.76 6.29 4.38
C GLY A 125 -18.51 5.68 2.99
N SER A 126 -17.29 5.77 2.46
CA SER A 126 -16.86 5.15 1.21
C SER A 126 -15.76 4.13 1.44
N LYS A 127 -15.62 3.20 0.49
CA LYS A 127 -14.68 2.08 0.52
C LYS A 127 -13.21 2.52 0.61
N ARG A 128 -12.67 2.55 1.82
CA ARG A 128 -11.25 2.80 2.10
C ARG A 128 -10.47 1.49 2.26
N SER A 129 -9.18 1.54 1.93
CA SER A 129 -8.26 0.41 2.10
C SER A 129 -8.02 0.11 3.58
N LEU A 130 -7.89 -1.17 3.90
CA LEU A 130 -7.69 -1.67 5.27
C LEU A 130 -6.40 -2.50 5.34
N ASN A 131 -5.66 -2.33 6.42
CA ASN A 131 -4.70 -3.32 6.89
C ASN A 131 -5.38 -4.17 7.96
N VAL A 132 -5.12 -5.48 7.95
CA VAL A 132 -5.61 -6.43 8.97
C VAL A 132 -4.41 -7.13 9.57
N SER A 133 -4.24 -7.03 10.87
CA SER A 133 -3.22 -7.72 11.67
C SER A 133 -3.88 -8.81 12.50
N LEU A 134 -3.61 -10.07 12.16
CA LEU A 134 -4.15 -11.23 12.86
C LEU A 134 -3.45 -11.43 14.21
N ASP A 135 -2.19 -10.99 14.33
CA ASP A 135 -1.34 -11.25 15.48
C ASP A 135 -1.21 -10.08 16.46
N THR A 136 -2.15 -9.13 16.43
CA THR A 136 -2.18 -7.95 17.32
C THR A 136 -2.20 -8.33 18.80
N VAL A 137 -2.94 -9.39 19.16
CA VAL A 137 -3.03 -9.89 20.55
C VAL A 137 -2.45 -11.30 20.69
N ASP A 138 -2.78 -12.21 19.78
CA ASP A 138 -2.26 -13.58 19.76
C ASP A 138 -1.14 -13.71 18.72
N SER A 139 0.12 -13.78 19.16
CA SER A 139 1.29 -13.83 18.28
C SER A 139 1.31 -15.03 17.33
N GLU A 140 0.55 -16.09 17.62
CA GLU A 140 0.48 -17.32 16.83
C GLU A 140 -0.73 -17.37 15.90
N GLN A 141 -1.65 -16.41 16.00
CA GLN A 141 -2.86 -16.39 15.18
C GLN A 141 -2.52 -16.18 13.70
N ARG A 142 -2.94 -17.12 12.85
CA ARG A 142 -2.69 -17.10 11.40
C ARG A 142 -3.95 -17.45 10.59
N LEU A 143 -4.17 -16.70 9.52
CA LEU A 143 -5.13 -17.00 8.47
C LEU A 143 -4.38 -17.65 7.31
N TYR A 144 -4.54 -18.97 7.12
CA TYR A 144 -3.81 -19.76 6.10
C TYR A 144 -2.29 -19.52 6.09
N GLY A 145 -1.68 -19.39 7.27
CA GLY A 145 -0.24 -19.13 7.44
C GLY A 145 0.15 -17.64 7.41
N TYR A 146 -0.77 -16.74 7.08
CA TYR A 146 -0.53 -15.30 7.05
C TYR A 146 -0.99 -14.63 8.34
N LYS A 147 -0.21 -13.65 8.81
CA LYS A 147 -0.56 -12.83 9.97
C LYS A 147 -1.06 -11.43 9.61
N THR A 148 -0.93 -11.02 8.37
CA THR A 148 -1.30 -9.67 7.94
C THR A 148 -1.88 -9.71 6.55
N LEU A 149 -2.93 -8.91 6.32
CA LEU A 149 -3.57 -8.73 5.02
C LEU A 149 -3.57 -7.27 4.62
N ASN A 150 -3.49 -7.05 3.31
CA ASN A 150 -3.56 -5.74 2.69
C ASN A 150 -4.80 -5.72 1.79
N LEU A 151 -5.89 -5.16 2.29
CA LEU A 151 -7.16 -5.06 1.58
C LEU A 151 -7.24 -3.69 0.89
N LEU A 152 -6.94 -3.66 -0.41
CA LEU A 152 -6.90 -2.43 -1.20
C LEU A 152 -8.25 -2.14 -1.86
N ASN A 153 -8.66 -0.88 -1.80
CA ASN A 153 -9.92 -0.41 -2.37
C ASN A 153 -9.90 -0.22 -3.90
N ALA A 154 -8.74 -0.41 -4.54
CA ALA A 154 -8.50 -0.15 -5.97
C ALA A 154 -8.80 1.30 -6.37
N HIS A 155 -8.51 2.27 -5.51
CA HIS A 155 -8.63 3.69 -5.85
C HIS A 155 -7.86 4.01 -7.15
N GLU A 156 -8.55 4.70 -8.08
CA GLU A 156 -8.13 5.01 -9.46
C GLU A 156 -7.98 3.81 -10.42
N ASP A 157 -8.24 2.58 -10.00
CA ASP A 157 -8.29 1.42 -10.89
C ASP A 157 -9.74 0.98 -11.11
N ASP A 158 -10.38 1.53 -12.15
CA ASP A 158 -11.75 1.19 -12.54
C ASP A 158 -11.94 -0.29 -12.88
N SER A 159 -10.85 -1.00 -13.21
CA SER A 159 -10.88 -2.42 -13.55
C SER A 159 -10.80 -3.34 -12.33
N PHE A 160 -10.30 -2.83 -11.20
CA PHE A 160 -9.84 -3.59 -10.02
C PHE A 160 -8.68 -4.57 -10.29
N LEU A 161 -8.26 -4.74 -11.54
CA LEU A 161 -7.39 -5.84 -11.97
C LEU A 161 -5.91 -5.50 -11.91
N SER A 162 -5.50 -4.23 -11.85
CA SER A 162 -4.10 -3.86 -12.06
C SER A 162 -3.16 -4.56 -11.08
N SER A 163 -3.45 -4.51 -9.78
CA SER A 163 -2.60 -5.18 -8.77
C SER A 163 -2.59 -6.71 -8.92
N VAL A 164 -3.74 -7.32 -9.22
CA VAL A 164 -3.87 -8.78 -9.30
C VAL A 164 -3.22 -9.32 -10.57
N LEU A 165 -3.44 -8.66 -11.71
CA LEU A 165 -2.86 -9.04 -12.99
C LEU A 165 -1.34 -8.79 -13.03
N TYR A 166 -0.87 -7.65 -12.51
CA TYR A 166 0.57 -7.39 -12.41
C TYR A 166 1.22 -8.47 -11.54
N SER A 167 0.68 -8.73 -10.35
CA SER A 167 1.17 -9.79 -9.46
C SER A 167 1.23 -11.15 -10.17
N HIS A 168 0.16 -11.51 -10.89
CA HIS A 168 0.09 -12.79 -11.61
C HIS A 168 1.21 -12.95 -12.65
N ILE A 169 1.47 -11.90 -13.43
CA ILE A 169 2.53 -11.89 -14.46
C ILE A 169 3.91 -11.87 -13.81
N ALA A 170 4.16 -10.92 -12.89
CA ALA A 170 5.46 -10.73 -12.26
C ALA A 170 5.97 -12.00 -11.55
N ARG A 171 5.06 -12.73 -10.89
CA ARG A 171 5.39 -13.96 -10.16
C ARG A 171 5.83 -15.13 -11.05
N GLN A 172 5.70 -15.04 -12.37
CA GLN A 172 6.28 -16.02 -13.29
C GLN A 172 7.79 -15.82 -13.49
N HIS A 173 8.33 -14.68 -13.07
CA HIS A 173 9.69 -14.24 -13.40
C HIS A 173 10.53 -13.93 -12.15
N ILE A 174 9.94 -13.23 -11.17
CA ILE A 174 10.61 -12.83 -9.93
C ILE A 174 9.68 -12.98 -8.73
N PRO A 175 10.22 -13.06 -7.50
CA PRO A 175 9.41 -12.89 -6.30
C PRO A 175 8.59 -11.60 -6.39
N ALA A 176 7.28 -11.70 -6.18
CA ALA A 176 6.37 -10.57 -6.13
C ALA A 176 5.19 -10.92 -5.21
N PRO A 177 4.58 -9.93 -4.54
CA PRO A 177 3.47 -10.17 -3.62
C PRO A 177 2.35 -10.95 -4.30
N LYS A 178 1.86 -12.03 -3.69
CA LYS A 178 0.63 -12.70 -4.15
C LYS A 178 -0.56 -11.73 -4.06
N ALA A 179 -1.51 -11.86 -4.97
CA ALA A 179 -2.72 -11.05 -4.94
C ALA A 179 -3.92 -11.84 -5.48
N ASN A 180 -5.10 -11.58 -4.91
CA ASN A 180 -6.39 -12.05 -5.41
C ASN A 180 -7.50 -11.06 -5.02
N PHE A 181 -8.75 -11.45 -5.29
CA PHE A 181 -9.92 -10.69 -4.88
C PHE A 181 -10.60 -11.32 -3.67
N VAL A 182 -11.07 -10.47 -2.78
CA VAL A 182 -11.92 -10.88 -1.65
C VAL A 182 -13.11 -9.95 -1.55
N LYS A 183 -14.24 -10.46 -1.07
CA LYS A 183 -15.37 -9.63 -0.67
C LYS A 183 -15.22 -9.26 0.81
N VAL A 184 -15.34 -7.98 1.15
CA VAL A 184 -15.28 -7.52 2.55
C VAL A 184 -16.69 -7.17 3.02
N VAL A 185 -17.03 -7.64 4.21
CA VAL A 185 -18.27 -7.36 4.92
C VAL A 185 -17.90 -6.79 6.29
N ILE A 186 -18.43 -5.62 6.64
CA ILE A 186 -18.16 -4.97 7.93
C ILE A 186 -19.48 -4.85 8.69
N ASN A 187 -19.55 -5.41 9.91
CA ASN A 187 -20.76 -5.41 10.74
C ASN A 187 -22.04 -5.87 9.99
N GLY A 188 -21.87 -6.89 9.16
CA GLY A 188 -22.92 -7.49 8.32
C GLY A 188 -23.31 -6.69 7.06
N GLU A 189 -22.62 -5.60 6.73
CA GLU A 189 -22.82 -4.82 5.51
C GLU A 189 -21.71 -5.10 4.49
N SER A 190 -22.05 -5.32 3.21
CA SER A 190 -21.06 -5.57 2.15
C SER A 190 -20.37 -4.28 1.69
N TRP A 191 -19.06 -4.18 1.87
CA TRP A 191 -18.21 -3.10 1.36
C TRP A 191 -17.62 -3.39 -0.03
N GLY A 192 -18.03 -4.51 -0.63
CA GLY A 192 -17.68 -4.89 -1.99
C GLY A 192 -16.35 -5.64 -2.11
N VAL A 193 -15.80 -5.67 -3.31
CA VAL A 193 -14.62 -6.50 -3.67
C VAL A 193 -13.32 -5.72 -3.46
N TYR A 194 -12.43 -6.19 -2.61
CA TYR A 194 -11.11 -5.60 -2.41
C TYR A 194 -10.04 -6.42 -3.14
N ALA A 195 -8.98 -5.75 -3.60
CA ALA A 195 -7.75 -6.44 -3.99
C ALA A 195 -7.00 -6.81 -2.71
N ASN A 196 -6.93 -8.10 -2.40
CA ASN A 196 -6.15 -8.63 -1.28
C ASN A 196 -4.73 -8.92 -1.77
N VAL A 197 -3.77 -8.16 -1.25
CA VAL A 197 -2.35 -8.27 -1.64
C VAL A 197 -1.54 -8.82 -0.46
N GLN A 198 -0.53 -9.63 -0.72
CA GLN A 198 0.39 -10.11 0.31
C GLN A 198 1.23 -8.95 0.82
N GLN A 199 1.38 -8.83 2.13
CA GLN A 199 2.29 -7.83 2.67
C GLN A 199 3.74 -8.26 2.45
N PHE A 200 4.59 -7.32 2.05
CA PHE A 200 6.03 -7.52 2.09
C PHE A 200 6.46 -7.56 3.56
N ASN A 201 6.64 -8.77 4.10
CA ASN A 201 6.97 -9.07 5.50
C ASN A 201 7.92 -10.29 5.60
N LYS A 202 8.11 -10.84 6.79
CA LYS A 202 9.01 -12.00 6.98
C LYS A 202 8.42 -13.27 6.36
N GLU A 203 7.11 -13.39 6.33
CA GLU A 203 6.37 -14.50 5.71
C GLU A 203 6.58 -14.48 4.19
N PHE A 204 6.48 -13.31 3.55
CA PHE A 204 6.86 -13.15 2.14
C PHE A 204 8.31 -13.58 1.89
N LEU A 205 9.26 -13.15 2.73
CA LEU A 205 10.66 -13.54 2.55
C LEU A 205 10.86 -15.05 2.72
N ALA A 206 10.22 -15.67 3.71
CA ALA A 206 10.33 -17.11 3.96
C ALA A 206 9.76 -17.96 2.81
N GLU A 207 8.78 -17.44 2.08
CA GLU A 207 8.21 -18.12 0.90
C GLU A 207 9.11 -18.04 -0.35
N ASN A 208 9.93 -16.98 -0.47
CA ASN A 208 10.62 -16.67 -1.72
C ASN A 208 12.15 -16.75 -1.63
N TYR A 209 12.71 -16.81 -0.42
CA TYR A 209 14.15 -16.81 -0.19
C TYR A 209 14.56 -17.88 0.83
N PRO A 210 15.83 -18.36 0.78
CA PRO A 210 16.34 -19.33 1.75
C PRO A 210 16.32 -18.85 3.22
N SER A 211 16.24 -17.53 3.44
CA SER A 211 16.17 -16.92 4.76
C SER A 211 15.22 -15.72 4.75
N SER A 212 14.50 -15.54 5.86
CA SER A 212 13.63 -14.38 6.11
C SER A 212 14.30 -13.28 6.92
N LYS A 213 15.61 -13.41 7.18
CA LYS A 213 16.41 -12.44 7.94
C LYS A 213 17.08 -11.46 6.98
N GLY A 214 17.24 -10.23 7.43
CA GLY A 214 17.88 -9.17 6.65
C GLY A 214 17.19 -7.83 6.89
N THR A 215 17.48 -6.87 6.03
CA THR A 215 16.88 -5.53 6.08
C THR A 215 15.92 -5.36 4.92
N ARG A 216 14.78 -4.72 5.18
CA ARG A 216 13.77 -4.43 4.16
C ARG A 216 13.51 -2.95 4.11
N TRP A 217 13.39 -2.42 2.91
CA TRP A 217 12.91 -1.06 2.68
C TRP A 217 11.64 -1.09 1.85
N LYS A 218 10.76 -0.15 2.13
CA LYS A 218 9.68 0.26 1.24
C LYS A 218 10.02 1.63 0.69
N VAL A 219 9.81 1.81 -0.61
CA VAL A 219 9.97 3.10 -1.29
C VAL A 219 8.58 3.56 -1.71
N SER A 220 7.95 4.36 -0.85
CA SER A 220 6.58 4.86 -1.09
C SER A 220 6.59 6.03 -2.07
N GLY A 221 5.51 6.17 -2.85
CA GLY A 221 5.24 7.39 -3.62
C GLY A 221 5.41 8.68 -2.80
N SER A 222 6.14 9.64 -3.35
CA SER A 222 6.40 10.94 -2.72
C SER A 222 6.21 12.07 -3.74
N PRO A 223 5.55 13.19 -3.38
CA PRO A 223 5.47 14.37 -4.24
C PRO A 223 6.85 14.95 -4.60
N GLY A 224 7.86 14.72 -3.75
CA GLY A 224 9.24 15.14 -3.99
C GLY A 224 10.08 14.12 -4.77
N GLY A 225 9.54 12.94 -5.07
CA GLY A 225 10.26 11.83 -5.71
C GLY A 225 11.54 11.42 -4.96
N GLY A 226 12.53 10.93 -5.71
CA GLY A 226 13.90 10.75 -5.25
C GLY A 226 14.21 9.40 -4.60
N GLY A 227 13.31 8.42 -4.68
CA GLY A 227 13.57 7.02 -4.30
C GLY A 227 14.27 6.21 -5.39
N GLY A 228 14.95 6.86 -6.34
CA GLY A 228 15.44 6.22 -7.58
C GLY A 228 16.83 5.61 -7.50
N LEU A 229 17.28 5.21 -6.30
CA LEU A 229 18.64 4.74 -6.04
C LEU A 229 19.75 5.73 -6.46
N GLU A 230 19.43 7.03 -6.47
CA GLU A 230 20.40 8.10 -6.69
C GLU A 230 21.42 8.17 -5.55
N TYR A 231 22.67 8.44 -5.89
CA TYR A 231 23.70 8.75 -4.90
C TYR A 231 23.67 10.24 -4.56
N ILE A 232 23.28 10.55 -3.32
CA ILE A 232 23.10 11.92 -2.82
C ILE A 232 24.11 12.28 -1.71
N GLY A 233 25.22 11.53 -1.64
CA GLY A 233 26.25 11.65 -0.62
C GLY A 233 26.21 10.52 0.42
N ASP A 234 27.14 10.60 1.38
CA ASP A 234 27.39 9.54 2.37
C ASP A 234 26.58 9.69 3.68
N ASN A 235 25.76 10.73 3.79
CA ASN A 235 24.94 11.00 4.97
C ASN A 235 23.63 10.21 4.94
N ALA A 236 23.46 9.27 5.86
CA ALA A 236 22.27 8.40 5.92
C ALA A 236 20.95 9.15 6.16
N GLU A 237 20.98 10.30 6.84
CA GLU A 237 19.76 11.08 7.10
C GLU A 237 19.09 11.56 5.80
N ASP A 238 19.87 11.80 4.74
CA ASP A 238 19.34 12.24 3.45
C ASP A 238 18.51 11.14 2.77
N TYR A 239 18.76 9.86 3.10
CA TYR A 239 18.04 8.71 2.55
C TYR A 239 16.77 8.39 3.35
N LYS A 240 16.74 8.69 4.66
CA LYS A 240 15.60 8.33 5.54
C LYS A 240 14.26 8.96 5.13
N ARG A 241 14.28 10.07 4.38
CA ARG A 241 13.08 10.69 3.81
C ARG A 241 12.51 9.96 2.59
N ARG A 242 13.30 9.09 1.96
CA ARG A 242 13.00 8.42 0.68
C ARG A 242 12.73 6.92 0.85
N TYR A 243 13.31 6.32 1.89
CA TYR A 243 13.24 4.88 2.13
C TYR A 243 12.73 4.60 3.56
N GLU A 244 11.62 3.87 3.66
CA GLU A 244 11.09 3.39 4.94
C GLU A 244 11.73 2.04 5.29
N ILE A 245 12.57 2.00 6.33
CA ILE A 245 13.36 0.82 6.71
C ILE A 245 12.68 -0.01 7.81
N LYS A 246 12.79 -1.34 7.73
CA LYS A 246 12.56 -2.28 8.83
C LYS A 246 13.88 -2.98 9.18
N ASN A 247 14.15 -3.12 10.47
CA ASN A 247 15.47 -3.48 11.04
C ASN A 247 16.52 -2.39 10.75
N ASP A 248 16.22 -1.17 11.19
CA ASP A 248 17.09 0.00 11.02
C ASP A 248 18.46 -0.22 11.68
N SER A 249 19.52 -0.01 10.91
CA SER A 249 20.88 0.01 11.43
C SER A 249 21.81 0.85 10.56
N ASN A 250 22.84 1.44 11.17
CA ASN A 250 23.90 2.15 10.45
C ASN A 250 24.57 1.27 9.38
N LYS A 251 24.67 -0.04 9.61
CA LYS A 251 25.25 -0.98 8.64
C LYS A 251 24.36 -1.08 7.39
N ALA A 252 23.05 -1.17 7.57
CA ALA A 252 22.11 -1.27 6.46
C ALA A 252 22.07 0.00 5.61
N TRP A 253 22.07 1.18 6.24
CA TRP A 253 22.15 2.45 5.51
C TRP A 253 23.44 2.58 4.71
N LYS A 254 24.60 2.23 5.31
CA LYS A 254 25.88 2.22 4.58
C LYS A 254 25.86 1.27 3.39
N ALA A 255 25.19 0.13 3.48
CA ALA A 255 25.04 -0.80 2.37
C ALA A 255 24.19 -0.20 1.23
N LEU A 256 23.07 0.44 1.56
CA LEU A 256 22.20 1.09 0.56
C LEU A 256 22.94 2.26 -0.12
N ILE A 257 23.63 3.10 0.65
CA ILE A 257 24.45 4.21 0.13
C ILE A 257 25.53 3.67 -0.81
N LYS A 258 26.19 2.57 -0.42
CA LYS A 258 27.20 1.92 -1.27
C LYS A 258 26.59 1.44 -2.59
N LEU A 259 25.40 0.82 -2.56
CA LEU A 259 24.69 0.42 -3.79
C LEU A 259 24.42 1.64 -4.68
N CYS A 260 23.83 2.71 -4.13
CA CYS A 260 23.58 3.95 -4.87
C CYS A 260 24.88 4.50 -5.47
N LYS A 261 25.95 4.60 -4.68
CA LYS A 261 27.26 5.08 -5.15
C LYS A 261 27.81 4.22 -6.29
N THR A 262 27.77 2.90 -6.14
CA THR A 262 28.22 1.97 -7.18
C THR A 262 27.41 2.13 -8.47
N LEU A 263 26.08 2.27 -8.40
CA LEU A 263 25.23 2.51 -9.57
C LEU A 263 25.54 3.82 -10.29
N ASN A 264 25.86 4.88 -9.56
CA ASN A 264 25.99 6.23 -10.12
C ASN A 264 27.43 6.60 -10.53
N GLU A 265 28.45 6.09 -9.83
CA GLU A 265 29.85 6.50 -10.04
C GLU A 265 30.71 5.44 -10.75
N THR A 266 30.24 4.20 -10.88
CA THR A 266 31.02 3.15 -11.57
C THR A 266 30.88 3.32 -13.09
N PRO A 267 31.99 3.34 -13.85
CA PRO A 267 31.93 3.36 -15.31
C PRO A 267 31.12 2.19 -15.87
N PRO A 268 30.30 2.38 -16.94
CA PRO A 268 29.43 1.35 -17.49
C PRO A 268 30.14 0.01 -17.79
N GLU A 269 31.36 0.06 -18.30
CA GLU A 269 32.17 -1.12 -18.65
C GLU A 269 32.68 -1.92 -17.44
N LYS A 270 32.53 -1.38 -16.22
CA LYS A 270 32.88 -2.04 -14.95
C LYS A 270 31.68 -2.29 -14.05
N LEU A 271 30.50 -1.77 -14.43
CA LEU A 271 29.34 -1.71 -13.57
C LEU A 271 28.81 -3.09 -13.20
N GLU A 272 28.69 -4.00 -14.17
CA GLU A 272 28.21 -5.37 -13.94
C GLU A 272 29.04 -6.09 -12.89
N ALA A 273 30.38 -6.13 -13.07
CA ALA A 273 31.29 -6.76 -12.14
C ALA A 273 31.30 -6.10 -10.74
N ALA A 274 31.05 -4.78 -10.68
CA ALA A 274 30.96 -4.07 -9.41
C ALA A 274 29.64 -4.37 -8.67
N LEU A 275 28.54 -4.61 -9.40
CA LEU A 275 27.22 -4.91 -8.84
C LEU A 275 27.03 -6.38 -8.46
N GLU A 276 27.63 -7.31 -9.22
CA GLU A 276 27.51 -8.76 -9.02
C GLU A 276 27.62 -9.22 -7.54
N PRO A 277 28.59 -8.73 -6.73
CA PRO A 277 28.71 -9.16 -5.34
C PRO A 277 27.66 -8.57 -4.38
N MET A 278 26.89 -7.55 -4.80
CA MET A 278 25.99 -6.81 -3.91
C MET A 278 24.54 -6.74 -4.39
N LEU A 279 24.24 -7.09 -5.63
CA LEU A 279 22.91 -6.92 -6.22
C LEU A 279 22.52 -8.14 -7.04
N ASP A 280 21.27 -8.56 -6.92
CA ASP A 280 20.67 -9.53 -7.81
C ASP A 280 20.34 -8.88 -9.16
N ILE A 281 21.34 -8.87 -10.05
CA ILE A 281 21.25 -8.19 -11.35
C ILE A 281 20.10 -8.77 -12.20
N ASP A 282 19.96 -10.09 -12.25
CA ASP A 282 18.89 -10.74 -13.02
C ASP A 282 17.50 -10.35 -12.50
N GLY A 283 17.30 -10.41 -11.18
CA GLY A 283 16.08 -9.95 -10.53
C GLY A 283 15.78 -8.47 -10.77
N LEU A 284 16.80 -7.60 -10.72
CA LEU A 284 16.65 -6.18 -11.06
C LEU A 284 16.22 -5.99 -12.52
N LEU A 285 16.83 -6.70 -13.47
CA LEU A 285 16.51 -6.57 -14.89
C LEU A 285 15.07 -7.02 -15.17
N TRP A 286 14.61 -8.11 -14.54
CA TRP A 286 13.22 -8.52 -14.61
C TRP A 286 12.27 -7.51 -13.98
N PHE A 287 12.63 -6.95 -12.82
CA PHE A 287 11.86 -5.88 -12.19
C PHE A 287 11.70 -4.68 -13.14
N LEU A 288 12.79 -4.20 -13.75
CA LEU A 288 12.74 -3.08 -14.70
C LEU A 288 11.93 -3.43 -15.95
N ALA A 289 12.07 -4.65 -16.48
CA ALA A 289 11.31 -5.12 -17.63
C ALA A 289 9.81 -5.15 -17.35
N LEU A 290 9.40 -5.62 -16.17
CA LEU A 290 8.01 -5.68 -15.73
C LEU A 290 7.44 -4.26 -15.46
N ASP A 291 8.16 -3.42 -14.74
CA ASP A 291 7.75 -2.03 -14.45
C ASP A 291 7.49 -1.23 -15.74
N ASN A 292 8.35 -1.42 -16.74
CA ASN A 292 8.23 -0.78 -18.05
C ASN A 292 7.11 -1.42 -18.92
N ALA A 293 7.13 -2.75 -19.10
CA ALA A 293 6.20 -3.45 -19.99
C ALA A 293 4.75 -3.42 -19.50
N LEU A 294 4.54 -3.38 -18.19
CA LEU A 294 3.22 -3.32 -17.56
C LEU A 294 2.80 -1.88 -17.24
N ILE A 295 3.62 -0.88 -17.60
CA ILE A 295 3.31 0.55 -17.51
C ILE A 295 2.86 0.93 -16.09
N ASN A 296 3.70 0.66 -15.08
CA ASN A 296 3.43 1.11 -13.72
C ASN A 296 3.72 2.62 -13.60
N CYS A 297 2.68 3.45 -13.63
CA CYS A 297 2.90 4.89 -13.70
C CYS A 297 3.29 5.57 -12.39
N ASP A 298 3.17 4.89 -11.25
CA ASP A 298 3.74 5.33 -9.98
C ASP A 298 4.99 4.53 -9.57
N GLY A 299 5.41 3.61 -10.46
CA GLY A 299 6.56 2.74 -10.29
C GLY A 299 7.91 3.43 -10.42
N TYR A 300 8.96 2.60 -10.35
CA TYR A 300 10.34 3.06 -10.31
C TYR A 300 10.70 3.92 -11.53
N TRP A 301 10.31 3.49 -12.73
CA TRP A 301 10.72 4.16 -13.97
C TRP A 301 10.15 5.58 -14.10
N ILE A 302 8.92 5.80 -13.64
CA ILE A 302 8.21 7.08 -13.83
C ILE A 302 8.38 8.01 -12.63
N ARG A 303 8.26 7.47 -11.40
CA ARG A 303 8.19 8.30 -10.17
C ARG A 303 9.25 7.95 -9.14
N ALA A 304 10.13 6.99 -9.44
CA ALA A 304 11.18 6.55 -8.53
C ALA A 304 10.61 6.05 -7.18
N SER A 305 9.48 5.34 -7.25
CA SER A 305 8.69 4.86 -6.11
C SER A 305 8.05 3.49 -6.39
N ASP A 306 7.25 3.02 -5.44
CA ASP A 306 6.43 1.81 -5.49
C ASP A 306 7.20 0.54 -5.79
N TYR A 307 8.29 0.39 -5.07
CA TYR A 307 9.06 -0.83 -5.01
C TYR A 307 9.58 -1.11 -3.60
N SER A 308 9.98 -2.35 -3.40
CA SER A 308 10.56 -2.83 -2.15
C SER A 308 12.01 -3.29 -2.38
N ILE A 309 12.83 -3.14 -1.35
CA ILE A 309 14.22 -3.58 -1.35
C ILE A 309 14.39 -4.60 -0.23
N TYR A 310 15.04 -5.72 -0.52
CA TYR A 310 15.50 -6.69 0.47
C TYR A 310 17.02 -6.81 0.41
N LEU A 311 17.70 -6.57 1.53
CA LEU A 311 19.11 -6.91 1.72
C LEU A 311 19.18 -8.20 2.52
N ASP A 312 19.64 -9.27 1.89
CA ASP A 312 19.77 -10.58 2.53
C ASP A 312 20.99 -10.67 3.47
N GLU A 313 21.08 -11.75 4.23
CA GLU A 313 22.19 -11.99 5.18
C GLU A 313 23.56 -12.15 4.49
N LYS A 314 23.58 -12.44 3.19
CA LYS A 314 24.81 -12.54 2.39
C LYS A 314 25.26 -11.19 1.85
N GLY A 315 24.47 -10.13 2.06
CA GLY A 315 24.78 -8.78 1.61
C GLY A 315 24.35 -8.52 0.16
N LYS A 316 23.46 -9.33 -0.41
CA LYS A 316 22.89 -9.14 -1.75
C LYS A 316 21.55 -8.41 -1.65
N PHE A 317 21.40 -7.36 -2.46
CA PHE A 317 20.16 -6.62 -2.63
C PHE A 317 19.26 -7.30 -3.66
N HIS A 318 17.96 -7.31 -3.37
CA HIS A 318 16.89 -7.78 -4.24
C HIS A 318 15.85 -6.66 -4.37
N ILE A 319 15.46 -6.35 -5.60
CA ILE A 319 14.50 -5.28 -5.92
C ILE A 319 13.19 -5.93 -6.36
N LEU A 320 12.08 -5.50 -5.77
CA LEU A 320 10.80 -6.21 -5.82
C LEU A 320 9.65 -5.25 -6.12
N PRO A 321 8.66 -5.66 -6.94
CA PRO A 321 7.45 -4.87 -7.14
C PRO A 321 6.68 -4.62 -5.83
N HIS A 322 6.13 -3.42 -5.70
CA HIS A 322 5.21 -3.01 -4.64
C HIS A 322 4.13 -2.08 -5.25
N ASP A 323 3.01 -1.84 -4.56
CA ASP A 323 1.90 -0.94 -5.01
C ASP A 323 1.60 -0.96 -6.52
N MET A 324 1.26 -2.15 -7.04
CA MET A 324 1.08 -2.37 -8.48
C MET A 324 -0.31 -1.93 -8.98
N ASN A 325 -1.01 -1.03 -8.27
CA ASN A 325 -2.38 -0.60 -8.61
C ASN A 325 -2.42 0.38 -9.78
N GLU A 326 -1.33 1.08 -10.07
CA GLU A 326 -1.25 2.06 -11.15
C GLU A 326 -0.65 1.50 -12.46
N ALA A 327 -0.75 0.19 -12.65
CA ALA A 327 -0.31 -0.49 -13.87
C ALA A 327 -1.37 -0.48 -14.98
N PHE A 328 -0.93 -0.84 -16.20
CA PHE A 328 -1.75 -1.00 -17.41
C PHE A 328 -2.47 0.27 -17.89
N ARG A 329 -1.99 1.43 -17.46
CA ARG A 329 -2.57 2.73 -17.82
C ARG A 329 -1.48 3.73 -18.19
N PRO A 330 -1.74 4.68 -19.10
CA PRO A 330 -0.79 5.74 -19.41
C PRO A 330 -0.42 6.52 -18.16
N ALA A 331 0.82 6.98 -18.07
CA ALA A 331 1.24 7.84 -16.98
C ALA A 331 0.42 9.13 -16.94
N MET A 332 -0.26 9.36 -15.81
CA MET A 332 -1.01 10.58 -15.55
C MET A 332 -0.11 11.52 -14.73
N GLY A 333 0.11 12.73 -15.23
CA GLY A 333 0.90 13.75 -14.54
C GLY A 333 1.04 15.04 -15.35
N PRO A 334 1.43 16.16 -14.72
CA PRO A 334 1.66 17.41 -15.44
C PRO A 334 2.70 17.19 -16.57
N GLY A 335 2.27 17.33 -17.82
CA GLY A 335 3.12 17.15 -19.00
C GLY A 335 3.16 15.75 -19.62
N LEU A 336 2.46 14.77 -19.05
CA LEU A 336 2.38 13.39 -19.58
C LEU A 336 1.00 13.03 -20.17
N GLY A 337 0.04 13.97 -20.12
CA GLY A 337 -1.27 13.82 -20.75
C GLY A 337 -1.14 13.73 -22.28
N GLY A 338 -1.45 12.56 -22.83
CA GLY A 338 -1.45 12.32 -24.27
C GLY A 338 -2.40 13.27 -25.03
N PRO A 339 -2.16 13.47 -26.34
CA PRO A 339 -2.99 14.33 -27.18
C PRO A 339 -4.36 13.68 -27.41
N GLY A 340 -5.31 13.86 -26.48
CA GLY A 340 -6.65 13.29 -26.67
C GLY A 340 -7.67 13.43 -25.55
N GLY A 341 -7.34 14.01 -24.38
CA GLY A 341 -8.33 14.27 -23.33
C GLY A 341 -9.19 15.52 -23.62
N PRO A 342 -10.52 15.52 -23.40
CA PRO A 342 -11.40 16.61 -23.85
C PRO A 342 -11.19 17.91 -23.05
N GLY A 343 -10.82 18.98 -23.76
CA GLY A 343 -11.42 20.30 -23.53
C GLY A 343 -10.83 21.17 -22.41
N GLY A 344 -9.59 21.61 -22.55
CA GLY A 344 -9.12 22.85 -21.94
C GLY A 344 -9.00 23.94 -23.00
N GLY A 345 -10.07 24.69 -23.26
CA GLY A 345 -10.09 25.78 -24.23
C GLY A 345 -9.07 26.88 -23.88
N GLY A 346 -7.98 26.93 -24.64
CA GLY A 346 -7.08 28.09 -24.66
C GLY A 346 -7.65 29.21 -25.53
N PRO A 347 -7.46 30.50 -25.16
CA PRO A 347 -8.09 31.61 -25.86
C PRO A 347 -7.53 31.74 -27.28
N GLY A 348 -8.43 31.73 -28.26
CA GLY A 348 -8.11 31.96 -29.66
C GLY A 348 -7.37 33.29 -29.86
N ARG A 349 -6.21 33.22 -30.52
CA ARG A 349 -5.63 34.39 -31.19
C ARG A 349 -6.28 34.50 -32.55
N GLY A 350 -7.02 35.59 -32.75
CA GLY A 350 -7.58 35.96 -34.04
C GLY A 350 -6.50 36.28 -35.07
N GLY A 351 -6.84 35.96 -36.31
CA GLY A 351 -6.30 36.48 -37.55
C GLY A 351 -7.46 36.74 -38.49
#